data_AF-A0A380Z982-F1
#
_entry.id   AF-A0A380Z982-F1
#
_cell.length_a   1.000
_cell.length_b   1.000
_cell.length_c   1.000
_cell.angle_alpha   90.00
_cell.angle_beta   90.00
_cell.angle_gamma   90.00
#
_symmetry.space_group_name_H-M   'P 1'
#
loop_
_entity.id
_entity.type
_entity.pdbx_description
1 polymer ?
#
loop_
_entity_poly.entity_id
_entity_poly.type
_entity_poly.pdbx_seq_one_letter_code
_entity_poly.pdbx_strand_id
1 'polypeptide(L)'
;MKSLYKIGLYIGMIVLITLFPISCDDDEIDTTCQVTLVTNQNPGSEEDILQLTVQAGEFLKEPEMVREGFEFAGWYTDQASANNTKKDAEIKFKAYDLKTTPIYLDVTLYGRWVK
;
A
#
# COMPACT_ATOMS: atom_id res chain seq x y z
N MET A 1 -2.64 38.54 -26.01
CA MET A 1 -2.11 37.18 -25.78
C MET A 1 -3.03 36.22 -26.54
N LYS A 2 -2.97 36.23 -27.88
CA LYS A 2 -2.25 35.26 -28.73
C LYS A 2 -2.53 33.81 -28.28
N SER A 3 -3.14 32.92 -29.06
CA SER A 3 -3.40 32.90 -30.51
C SER A 3 -4.15 31.58 -30.79
N LEU A 4 -5.34 31.59 -31.41
CA LEU A 4 -5.61 31.19 -32.81
C LEU A 4 -5.17 29.73 -33.12
N TYR A 5 -5.97 28.80 -33.65
CA TYR A 5 -6.74 28.84 -34.89
C TYR A 5 -7.80 27.72 -34.82
N LYS A 6 -9.10 27.99 -34.98
CA LYS A 6 -9.82 27.81 -36.25
C LYS A 6 -9.54 26.47 -36.93
N ILE A 7 -10.57 25.62 -37.05
CA ILE A 7 -11.08 25.20 -38.37
C ILE A 7 -12.39 24.41 -38.15
N GLY A 8 -13.48 25.13 -38.35
CA GLY A 8 -14.65 24.50 -38.95
C GLY A 8 -14.36 24.25 -40.43
N LEU A 9 -15.18 23.37 -41.01
CA LEU A 9 -15.27 23.06 -42.43
C LEU A 9 -14.24 22.05 -42.97
N TYR A 10 -14.51 20.76 -42.75
CA TYR A 10 -14.39 19.77 -43.83
C TYR A 10 -15.68 18.96 -43.88
N ILE A 11 -16.71 19.59 -44.45
CA ILE A 11 -17.82 18.87 -45.07
C ILE A 11 -17.23 18.16 -46.28
N GLY A 12 -17.23 16.84 -46.28
CA GLY A 12 -16.92 16.08 -47.48
C GLY A 12 -16.27 14.75 -47.19
N MET A 13 -17.01 13.69 -47.54
CA MET A 13 -16.45 12.44 -48.05
C MET A 13 -16.01 11.41 -47.01
N ILE A 14 -17.02 10.67 -46.53
CA ILE A 14 -17.06 9.20 -46.54
C ILE A 14 -15.69 8.54 -46.41
N VAL A 15 -15.34 8.12 -45.21
CA VAL A 15 -14.70 6.82 -45.01
C VAL A 15 -15.45 6.13 -43.90
N LEU A 16 -16.08 5.00 -44.25
CA LEU A 16 -16.48 3.94 -43.34
C LEU A 16 -15.27 3.58 -42.45
N ILE A 17 -15.10 4.30 -41.34
CA ILE A 17 -14.24 3.84 -40.25
C ILE A 17 -15.10 2.83 -39.50
N THR A 18 -15.04 1.62 -40.05
CA THR A 18 -15.22 0.33 -39.42
C THR A 18 -15.16 0.45 -37.90
N LEU A 19 -16.22 0.01 -37.23
CA LEU A 19 -16.21 -0.57 -35.89
C LEU A 19 -14.85 -0.42 -35.21
N PHE A 20 -14.55 0.78 -34.71
CA PHE A 20 -13.71 0.85 -33.54
C PHE A 20 -14.63 0.24 -32.50
N PRO A 21 -14.38 -1.00 -32.01
CA PRO A 21 -14.87 -1.27 -30.68
C PRO A 21 -14.44 -0.05 -29.86
N ILE A 22 -15.36 0.48 -29.08
CA ILE A 22 -14.94 1.20 -27.88
C ILE A 22 -14.10 0.15 -27.16
N SER A 23 -12.81 0.06 -27.48
CA SER A 23 -11.84 -0.47 -26.55
C SER A 23 -12.03 0.51 -25.42
N CYS A 24 -12.72 0.05 -24.36
CA CYS A 24 -12.50 0.65 -23.07
C CYS A 24 -10.99 0.87 -23.00
N ASP A 25 -10.56 2.12 -22.98
CA ASP A 25 -9.52 2.47 -22.05
C ASP A 25 -10.09 2.03 -20.70
N ASP A 26 -9.90 0.75 -20.39
CA ASP A 26 -9.72 0.32 -19.01
C ASP A 26 -8.44 1.06 -18.65
N ASP A 27 -8.58 2.32 -18.24
CA ASP A 27 -7.54 3.02 -17.52
C ASP A 27 -7.23 2.06 -16.36
N GLU A 28 -6.19 1.24 -16.53
CA GLU A 28 -5.60 0.49 -15.43
C GLU A 28 -5.27 1.57 -14.41
N ILE A 29 -6.14 1.71 -13.42
CA ILE A 29 -5.89 2.57 -12.27
C ILE A 29 -4.73 1.88 -11.53
N ASP A 30 -3.51 2.20 -11.95
CA ASP A 30 -2.24 1.85 -11.31
C ASP A 30 -2.13 2.68 -10.02
N THR A 31 -3.08 2.48 -9.11
CA THR A 31 -3.01 3.07 -7.79
C THR A 31 -2.11 2.18 -6.96
N THR A 32 -0.87 2.62 -6.80
CA THR A 32 0.06 2.02 -5.85
C THR A 32 -0.13 2.62 -4.46
N CYS A 33 0.08 1.79 -3.44
CA CYS A 33 0.06 2.18 -2.04
C CYS A 33 1.44 1.97 -1.41
N GLN A 34 1.84 2.90 -0.55
CA GLN A 34 3.07 2.82 0.23
C GLN A 34 2.80 2.17 1.58
N VAL A 35 3.51 1.07 1.85
CA VAL A 35 3.50 0.39 3.13
C VAL A 35 4.83 0.65 3.83
N THR A 36 4.77 1.23 5.02
CA THR A 36 5.93 1.39 5.90
C THR A 36 5.86 0.36 7.03
N LEU A 37 6.75 -0.62 7.02
CA LEU A 37 6.89 -1.59 8.10
C LEU A 37 8.00 -1.15 9.06
N VAL A 38 7.65 -0.84 10.29
CA VAL A 38 8.59 -0.58 11.38
C VAL A 38 8.78 -1.88 12.15
N THR A 39 9.87 -2.61 11.89
CA THR A 39 10.10 -3.96 12.42
C THR A 39 10.28 -3.97 13.94
N ASN A 40 10.77 -2.89 14.56
CA ASN A 40 11.11 -2.80 16.00
C ASN A 40 12.00 -3.94 16.49
N GLN A 41 12.95 -4.40 15.65
CA GLN A 41 13.94 -5.39 16.07
C GLN A 41 14.89 -4.79 17.11
N ASN A 42 15.27 -3.52 16.93
CA ASN A 42 16.07 -2.71 17.83
C ASN A 42 15.30 -1.43 18.21
N PRO A 43 14.43 -1.47 19.24
CA PRO A 43 13.55 -0.35 19.58
C PRO A 43 14.35 0.94 19.80
N GLY A 44 14.05 1.97 19.00
CA GLY A 44 14.75 3.27 19.01
C GLY A 44 15.81 3.45 17.92
N SER A 45 16.05 2.45 17.07
CA SER A 45 16.86 2.59 15.85
C SER A 45 16.00 3.01 14.66
N GLU A 46 16.49 3.93 13.84
CA GLU A 46 15.89 4.31 12.55
C GLU A 46 16.11 3.22 11.48
N GLU A 47 16.97 2.22 11.74
CA GLU A 47 17.30 1.13 10.82
C GLU A 47 16.22 0.04 10.73
N ASP A 48 15.18 0.11 11.56
CA ASP A 48 14.08 -0.87 11.61
C ASP A 48 12.94 -0.55 10.63
N ILE A 49 13.15 0.27 9.61
CA ILE A 49 12.11 0.71 8.68
C ILE A 49 12.27 0.06 7.31
N LEU A 50 11.27 -0.69 6.87
CA LEU A 50 11.14 -1.23 5.51
C LEU A 50 10.01 -0.52 4.78
N GLN A 51 10.32 0.10 3.64
CA GLN A 51 9.32 0.73 2.77
C GLN A 51 9.06 -0.19 1.57
N LEU A 52 7.79 -0.48 1.34
CA LEU A 52 7.32 -1.39 0.31
C LEU A 52 6.20 -0.73 -0.48
N THR A 53 6.21 -0.90 -1.78
CA THR A 53 5.14 -0.42 -2.66
C THR A 53 4.34 -1.62 -3.15
N VAL A 54 3.02 -1.57 -2.99
CA VAL A 54 2.09 -2.61 -3.44
C VAL A 54 0.98 -2.00 -4.28
N GLN A 55 0.41 -2.77 -5.20
CA GLN A 55 -0.79 -2.34 -5.92
C GLN A 55 -1.99 -2.31 -4.98
N ALA A 56 -2.89 -1.35 -5.16
CA ALA A 56 -4.11 -1.29 -4.39
C ALA A 56 -4.95 -2.57 -4.62
N GLY A 57 -5.39 -3.20 -3.52
CA GLY A 57 -6.10 -4.47 -3.54
C GLY A 57 -5.20 -5.71 -3.47
N GLU A 58 -3.88 -5.56 -3.56
CA GLU A 58 -2.94 -6.67 -3.39
C GLU A 58 -2.59 -6.93 -1.91
N PHE A 59 -2.07 -8.13 -1.67
CA PHE A 59 -1.55 -8.55 -0.37
C PHE A 59 -0.06 -8.24 -0.25
N LEU A 60 0.37 -7.83 0.94
CA LEU A 60 1.79 -7.66 1.22
C LEU A 60 2.40 -9.00 1.65
N LYS A 61 3.51 -9.39 1.01
CA LYS A 61 4.30 -10.52 1.48
C LYS A 61 4.96 -10.17 2.81
N GLU A 62 4.64 -10.92 3.85
CA GLU A 62 5.22 -10.76 5.19
C GLU A 62 6.75 -10.97 5.13
N PRO A 63 7.57 -10.01 5.60
CA PRO A 63 9.01 -10.17 5.65
C PRO A 63 9.41 -11.17 6.73
N GLU A 64 10.56 -11.82 6.55
CA GLU A 64 11.15 -12.63 7.61
C GLU A 64 11.68 -11.73 8.71
N MET A 65 11.26 -11.99 9.95
CA MET A 65 11.62 -11.18 11.10
C MET A 65 12.16 -12.06 12.21
N VAL A 66 13.32 -11.68 12.75
CA VAL A 66 13.96 -12.36 13.87
C VAL A 66 14.46 -11.31 14.86
N ARG A 67 14.11 -11.48 16.13
CA ARG A 67 14.62 -10.66 17.25
C ARG A 67 14.97 -11.59 18.39
N GLU A 68 16.27 -11.66 18.73
CA GLU A 68 16.77 -12.64 19.69
C GLU A 68 16.10 -12.48 21.08
N GLY A 69 15.58 -13.59 21.61
CA GLY A 69 14.95 -13.62 22.92
C GLY A 69 13.55 -12.98 22.99
N PHE A 70 12.92 -12.72 21.84
CA PHE A 70 11.53 -12.26 21.73
C PHE A 70 10.74 -13.09 20.72
N GLU A 71 9.43 -13.12 20.90
CA GLU A 71 8.46 -13.75 20.01
C GLU A 71 7.71 -12.68 19.23
N PHE A 72 7.61 -12.82 17.91
CA PHE A 72 6.87 -11.89 17.08
C PHE A 72 5.37 -12.06 17.32
N ALA A 73 4.70 -11.01 17.80
CA ALA A 73 3.28 -11.03 18.15
C ALA A 73 2.36 -10.45 17.06
N GLY A 74 2.92 -9.96 15.95
CA GLY A 74 2.17 -9.42 14.82
C GLY A 74 2.44 -7.94 14.52
N TRP A 75 1.79 -7.47 13.45
CA TRP A 75 1.82 -6.09 12.98
C TRP A 75 0.67 -5.28 13.56
N TYR A 76 0.93 -4.05 13.97
CA TYR A 76 -0.08 -3.16 14.57
C TYR A 76 -0.01 -1.79 13.93
N THR A 77 -1.15 -1.14 13.72
CA THR A 77 -1.21 0.23 13.21
C THR A 77 -0.89 1.28 14.28
N ASP A 78 -0.87 0.88 15.55
CA ASP A 78 -0.60 1.73 16.70
C ASP A 78 0.77 1.41 17.31
N GLN A 79 1.64 2.41 17.33
CA GLN A 79 3.00 2.29 17.85
C GLN A 79 3.02 1.99 19.35
N ALA A 80 2.07 2.52 20.14
CA ALA A 80 2.05 2.30 21.59
C ALA A 80 1.78 0.83 21.93
N SER A 81 0.85 0.20 21.20
CA SER A 81 0.55 -1.23 21.31
C SER A 81 1.74 -2.09 20.87
N ALA A 82 2.43 -1.70 19.80
CA ALA A 82 3.60 -2.42 19.30
C ALA A 82 4.83 -2.34 20.23
N ASN A 83 5.00 -1.20 20.92
CA ASN A 83 6.10 -1.02 21.87
C ASN A 83 5.90 -1.77 23.20
N ASN A 84 4.71 -2.30 23.45
CA ASN A 84 4.44 -3.07 24.65
C ASN A 84 4.90 -4.53 24.50
N THR A 85 5.96 -4.87 25.22
CA THR A 85 6.61 -6.18 25.18
C THR A 85 5.99 -7.23 26.11
N LYS A 86 4.96 -6.86 26.90
CA LYS A 86 4.27 -7.80 27.78
C LYS A 86 3.26 -8.63 26.99
N LYS A 87 3.22 -9.95 27.22
CA LYS A 87 2.24 -10.86 26.58
C LYS A 87 0.80 -10.52 26.93
N ASP A 88 0.54 -10.09 28.16
CA ASP A 88 -0.76 -9.73 28.72
C ASP A 88 -1.14 -8.25 28.54
N ALA A 89 -0.39 -7.50 27.74
CA ALA A 89 -0.72 -6.11 27.47
C ALA A 89 -2.11 -5.96 26.85
N GLU A 90 -2.86 -4.97 27.33
CA GLU A 90 -4.10 -4.56 26.70
C GLU A 90 -3.82 -3.97 25.31
N ILE A 91 -4.47 -4.54 24.30
CA ILE A 91 -4.31 -4.15 22.91
C ILE A 91 -5.56 -3.42 22.45
N LYS A 92 -5.37 -2.16 22.05
CA LYS A 92 -6.46 -1.28 21.62
C LYS A 92 -7.02 -1.69 20.26
N PHE A 93 -6.15 -2.15 19.36
CA PHE A 93 -6.49 -2.51 17.99
C PHE A 93 -5.97 -3.90 17.65
N LYS A 94 -6.82 -4.72 17.03
CA LYS A 94 -6.42 -6.05 16.57
C LYS A 94 -5.19 -5.95 15.66
N ALA A 95 -4.30 -6.95 15.74
CA ALA A 95 -3.18 -7.07 14.83
C ALA A 95 -3.65 -7.05 13.36
N TYR A 96 -2.91 -6.34 12.52
CA TYR A 96 -3.09 -6.30 11.08
C TYR A 96 -2.59 -7.62 10.48
N ASP A 97 -3.47 -8.31 9.76
CA ASP A 97 -3.12 -9.58 9.10
C ASP A 97 -2.80 -9.30 7.62
N LEU A 98 -1.51 -9.29 7.31
CA LEU A 98 -0.98 -9.05 5.96
C LEU A 98 -1.45 -10.11 4.94
N LYS A 99 -1.85 -11.31 5.40
CA LYS A 99 -2.22 -12.44 4.51
C LYS A 99 -3.70 -12.41 4.14
N THR A 100 -4.53 -11.80 4.98
CA THR A 100 -6.00 -11.76 4.78
C THR A 100 -6.54 -10.37 4.55
N THR A 101 -5.73 -9.32 4.77
CA THR A 101 -6.14 -7.93 4.60
C THR A 101 -5.36 -7.28 3.45
N PRO A 102 -6.00 -7.08 2.28
CA PRO A 102 -5.38 -6.38 1.16
C PRO A 102 -5.18 -4.89 1.48
N ILE A 103 -4.19 -4.29 0.82
CA ILE A 103 -3.78 -2.90 1.04
C ILE A 103 -4.49 -2.00 0.03
N TYR A 104 -5.27 -1.01 0.49
CA TYR A 104 -5.98 -0.06 -0.38
C TYR A 104 -5.51 1.40 -0.22
N LEU A 105 -4.66 1.65 0.78
CA LEU A 105 -4.17 2.97 1.13
C LEU A 105 -2.82 2.86 1.83
N ASP A 106 -2.10 3.98 1.86
CA ASP A 106 -0.80 4.07 2.52
C ASP A 106 -0.94 3.77 4.01
N VAL A 107 -0.11 2.86 4.52
CA VAL A 107 -0.21 2.39 5.90
C VAL A 107 1.16 2.22 6.53
N THR A 108 1.25 2.60 7.81
CA THR A 108 2.40 2.29 8.65
C THR A 108 2.02 1.19 9.64
N LEU A 109 2.80 0.11 9.64
CA LEU A 109 2.62 -1.02 10.53
C LEU A 109 3.85 -1.20 11.39
N TYR A 110 3.63 -1.41 12.69
CA TYR A 110 4.66 -1.56 13.70
C TYR A 110 4.68 -3.02 14.18
N GLY A 111 5.85 -3.65 14.07
CA GLY A 111 6.09 -4.99 14.57
C GLY A 111 6.06 -5.00 16.09
N ARG A 112 5.25 -5.87 16.68
CA ARG A 112 5.21 -6.08 18.12
C ARG A 112 5.98 -7.34 18.48
N TRP A 113 6.76 -7.23 19.55
CA TRP A 113 7.60 -8.31 20.05
C TRP A 113 7.36 -8.51 21.54
N VAL A 114 7.04 -9.74 21.94
CA VAL A 114 6.75 -10.08 23.33
C VAL A 114 7.81 -10.99 23.92
N LYS A 115 8.03 -10.88 25.24
CA LYS A 115 8.93 -11.75 26.00
C LYS A 115 8.15 -12.51 27.06
#